data_AF-A0A158HX75-F1
#
_entry.id   AF-A0A158HX75-F1
#
_cell.length_a   1.000
_cell.length_b   1.000
_cell.length_c   1.000
_cell.angle_alpha   90.00
_cell.angle_beta   90.00
_cell.angle_gamma   90.00
#
_symmetry.space_group_name_H-M   'P 1'
#
loop_
_entity.id
_entity.type
_entity.pdbx_description
1 polymer ?
#
loop_
_entity_poly.entity_id
_entity_poly.type
_entity_poly.pdbx_seq_one_letter_code
_entity_poly.pdbx_strand_id
1 'polypeptide(L)' 'MILYFMNQREAIRYLVEIRHDALARPSPNVIVKTHLHESPGVEGIERVLLDVRAARTAYFVECGSKSEDRIVFIT' A
#
# COMPACT_ATOMS: atom_id res chain seq x y z
N MET A 1 7.91 6.12 11.82
CA MET A 1 7.91 5.16 10.70
C MET A 1 7.72 3.77 11.28
N ILE A 2 6.65 3.07 10.93
CA ILE A 2 6.29 1.78 11.54
C ILE A 2 6.47 0.67 10.50
N LEU A 3 7.08 -0.45 10.90
CA LEU A 3 7.31 -1.62 10.05
C LEU A 3 6.25 -2.69 10.35
N TYR A 4 5.63 -3.23 9.30
CA TYR A 4 4.69 -4.33 9.37
C TYR A 4 5.14 -5.46 8.44
N PHE A 5 4.83 -6.69 8.84
CA PHE A 5 5.07 -7.89 8.03
C PHE A 5 3.72 -8.57 7.82
N MET A 6 3.41 -8.86 6.57
CA MET A 6 2.15 -9.50 6.17
C MET A 6 2.47 -10.58 5.14
N ASN A 7 1.76 -11.70 5.17
CA ASN A 7 1.75 -12.57 4.01
C ASN A 7 0.96 -11.93 2.85
N GLN A 8 1.11 -12.48 1.64
CA GLN A 8 0.43 -11.95 0.45
C GLN A 8 -1.09 -11.79 0.64
N ARG A 9 -1.75 -12.74 1.33
CA ARG A 9 -3.21 -12.72 1.56
C ARG A 9 -3.61 -11.59 2.51
N GLU A 10 -2.83 -11.39 3.57
CA GLU A 10 -3.02 -10.29 4.53
C GLU A 10 -2.84 -8.94 3.87
N ALA A 11 -1.78 -8.79 3.08
CA ALA A 11 -1.50 -7.57 2.32
C ALA A 11 -2.64 -7.22 1.34
N ILE A 12 -3.19 -8.23 0.64
CA ILE A 12 -4.36 -8.04 -0.24
C ILE A 12 -5.58 -7.55 0.54
N ARG A 13 -5.89 -8.19 1.68
CA ARG A 13 -7.03 -7.80 2.52
C ARG A 13 -6.86 -6.36 3.01
N TYR A 14 -5.67 -6.03 3.51
CA TYR A 14 -5.33 -4.70 4.02
C TYR A 14 -5.53 -3.60 2.97
N LEU A 15 -5.00 -3.80 1.76
CA LEU A 15 -5.16 -2.84 0.66
C LEU A 15 -6.62 -2.65 0.23
N VAL A 16 -7.44 -3.70 0.30
CA VAL A 16 -8.89 -3.61 0.01
C VAL A 16 -9.62 -2.81 1.09
N GLU A 17 -9.28 -3.02 2.36
CA GLU A 17 -9.84 -2.24 3.48
C GLU A 17 -9.48 -0.76 3.35
N ILE A 18 -8.22 -0.45 3.07
CA ILE A 18 -7.76 0.92 2.80
C ILE A 18 -8.54 1.53 1.62
N ARG A 19 -8.73 0.79 0.53
CA ARG A 19 -9.48 1.28 -0.64
C ARG A 19 -10.93 1.60 -0.28
N HIS A 20 -11.57 0.73 0.49
CA HIS A 20 -12.95 0.92 0.94
C HIS A 20 -13.06 2.16 1.82
N ASP A 21 -12.13 2.36 2.76
CA ASP A 21 -12.11 3.54 3.62
C ASP A 21 -11.86 4.83 2.84
N ALA A 22 -10.98 4.80 1.84
CA ALA A 22 -10.71 5.93 0.95
C ALA A 22 -11.92 6.29 0.06
N LEU A 23 -12.75 5.32 -0.30
CA LEU A 23 -14.03 5.56 -1.00
C LEU A 23 -15.09 6.16 -0.08
N ALA A 24 -15.16 5.68 1.17
CA ALA A 24 -16.12 6.13 2.16
C ALA A 24 -15.79 7.53 2.72
N ARG A 25 -14.50 7.86 2.79
CA ARG A 25 -13.99 9.17 3.21
C ARG A 25 -12.97 9.61 2.18
N PRO A 26 -13.27 10.59 1.31
CA PRO A 26 -12.31 11.14 0.36
C PRO A 26 -11.26 11.94 1.12
N SER A 27 -10.35 11.23 1.79
CA SER A 27 -9.16 11.77 2.43
C SER A 27 -8.03 11.76 1.40
N PRO A 28 -7.17 12.79 1.35
CA PRO A 28 -6.45 13.07 0.11
C PRO A 28 -5.21 12.20 -0.14
N ASN A 29 -4.71 11.42 0.83
CA ASN A 29 -3.28 11.12 0.85
C ASN A 29 -2.89 9.66 1.07
N VAL A 30 -3.75 8.66 0.81
CA VAL A 30 -3.26 7.27 0.85
C VAL A 30 -2.44 6.98 -0.39
N ILE A 31 -1.17 7.35 -0.32
CA ILE A 31 -0.17 7.08 -1.33
C ILE A 31 0.44 5.73 -0.98
N VAL A 32 0.31 4.77 -1.90
CA VAL A 32 0.89 3.45 -1.72
C VAL A 32 2.07 3.31 -2.67
N LYS A 33 3.31 3.25 -2.17
CA LYS A 33 4.50 3.24 -3.04
C LYS A 33 5.05 1.85 -3.30
N THR A 34 5.20 1.56 -4.60
CA THR A 34 6.06 0.60 -5.28
C THR A 34 7.57 0.83 -5.15
N HIS A 35 8.43 -0.17 -4.95
CA HIS A 35 9.86 -0.07 -5.33
C HIS A 35 10.19 -0.71 -6.68
N LEU A 36 9.20 -1.28 -7.38
CA LEU A 36 9.40 -1.92 -8.68
C LEU A 36 9.71 -0.95 -9.82
N HIS A 37 9.45 0.33 -9.64
CA HIS A 37 9.64 1.33 -10.67
C HIS A 37 10.81 2.25 -10.29
N GLU A 38 11.80 2.33 -11.18
CA GLU A 38 13.01 3.20 -11.09
C GLU A 38 12.66 4.71 -10.99
N SER A 39 11.39 5.07 -11.15
CA SER A 39 10.87 6.39 -10.80
C SER A 39 10.03 6.30 -9.53
N PRO A 40 10.36 7.04 -8.44
CA PRO A 40 9.55 7.10 -7.23
C PRO A 40 8.21 7.80 -7.53
N GLY A 41 7.27 7.03 -8.05
CA GLY A 41 5.92 7.47 -8.37
C GLY A 41 4.98 7.27 -7.18
N VAL A 42 4.03 8.18 -7.03
CA VAL A 42 2.83 7.96 -6.22
C VAL A 42 1.98 6.94 -6.97
N GLU A 43 2.03 5.67 -6.56
CA GLU A 43 1.11 4.66 -7.09
C GLU A 43 -0.20 4.68 -6.30
N GLY A 44 -1.32 4.54 -7.02
CA GLY A 44 -2.63 4.39 -6.40
C GLY A 44 -2.79 2.99 -5.81
N ILE A 45 -3.66 2.85 -4.80
CA ILE A 45 -3.96 1.58 -4.11
C ILE A 45 -4.26 0.44 -5.10
N GLU A 46 -4.98 0.73 -6.18
CA GLU A 46 -5.37 -0.26 -7.20
C GLU A 46 -4.15 -0.87 -7.92
N ARG A 47 -3.13 -0.07 -8.21
CA ARG A 47 -1.90 -0.56 -8.84
C ARG A 47 -1.13 -1.47 -7.89
N VAL A 48 -0.96 -1.04 -6.65
CA VAL A 48 -0.25 -1.83 -5.64
C VAL A 48 -0.98 -3.14 -5.36
N LEU A 49 -2.32 -3.13 -5.30
CA LEU A 49 -3.11 -4.35 -5.15
C LEU A 49 -2.84 -5.35 -6.28
N LEU A 50 -2.69 -4.88 -7.53
CA LEU A 50 -2.34 -5.74 -8.66
C LEU A 50 -0.91 -6.30 -8.53
N ASP A 51 0.06 -5.48 -8.13
CA ASP A 51 1.46 -5.90 -7.99
C ASP A 51 1.64 -6.89 -6.82
N VAL A 52 0.91 -6.72 -5.72
CA VAL A 52 0.86 -7.69 -4.62
C VAL A 52 0.23 -9.00 -5.08
N ARG A 53 -0.91 -8.96 -5.78
CA ARG A 53 -1.58 -10.18 -6.30
C ARG A 53 -0.69 -10.94 -7.29
N ALA A 54 0.08 -10.22 -8.10
CA ALA A 54 1.01 -10.80 -9.05
C ALA A 54 2.34 -11.26 -8.41
N ALA A 55 2.50 -11.11 -7.09
CA ALA A 55 3.75 -11.38 -6.35
C ALA A 55 4.96 -10.64 -6.94
N ARG A 56 4.72 -9.44 -7.50
CA ARG A 56 5.77 -8.63 -8.14
C ARG A 56 6.45 -7.72 -7.13
N THR A 57 5.77 -7.34 -6.05
CA THR A 57 6.31 -6.44 -5.01
C THR A 57 6.60 -7.17 -3.70
N ALA A 58 7.74 -6.82 -3.10
CA ALA A 58 8.15 -7.33 -1.79
C ALA A 58 7.69 -6.43 -0.62
N TYR A 59 7.27 -5.20 -0.91
CA TYR A 59 6.75 -4.28 0.11
C TYR A 59 5.99 -3.11 -0.51
N PHE A 60 5.27 -2.37 0.31
CA PHE A 60 4.72 -1.07 -0.05
C PHE A 60 4.74 -0.10 1.12
N VAL A 61 4.70 1.19 0.83
CA VAL A 61 4.61 2.26 1.83
C VAL A 61 3.23 2.88 1.79
N GLU A 62 2.50 2.84 2.90
CA GLU A 62 1.27 3.62 3.09
C GLU A 62 1.63 4.96 3.73
N CYS A 63 1.43 6.05 2.99
CA CYS A 63 1.53 7.41 3.54
C CYS A 63 0.17 7.84 4.10
N GLY A 64 0.13 8.34 5.32
CA GLY A 64 -1.06 8.91 5.94
C GLY A 64 -0.94 10.43 6.07
N SER A 65 -2.05 11.17 5.93
CA SER A 65 -2.05 12.63 6.16
C SER A 65 -1.89 13.04 7.63
N LYS A 66 -2.04 12.10 8.58
CA LYS A 66 -2.01 12.36 10.04
C LYS A 66 -1.32 11.26 10.87
N SER A 67 -0.92 10.16 10.26
CA SER A 67 -0.22 9.05 10.92
C SER A 67 1.12 8.85 10.23
N GLU A 68 2.16 8.54 11.00
CA GLU A 68 3.48 8.21 10.47
C GLU A 68 3.40 7.19 9.33
N ASP A 69 4.27 7.34 8.34
CA ASP A 69 4.39 6.40 7.22
C ASP A 69 4.58 4.97 7.72
N ARG A 70 3.85 4.03 7.10
CA ARG A 70 3.91 2.60 7.39
C ARG A 70 4.55 1.89 6.22
N ILE A 71 5.59 1.11 6.48
CA ILE A 71 6.20 0.21 5.50
C ILE A 71 5.67 -1.19 5.77
N VAL A 72 5.04 -1.82 4.78
CA VAL A 72 4.48 -3.17 4.87
C VAL A 72 5.32 -4.09 3.98
N PHE A 73 6.08 -4.99 4.61
CA PHE A 73 6.81 -6.06 3.94
C PHE A 73 5.91 -7.27 3.70
N ILE A 74 6.08 -7.88 2.52
CA ILE A 74 5.32 -9.05 2.08
C ILE A 74 6.24 -10.25 2.14
N THR A 75 5.86 -11.22 2.97
CA THR A 75 6.60 -12.47 3.21
C THR A 75 5.94 -13.68 2.57
#